data_AF-A0A957NNY2-F1
#
_entry.id   AF-A0A957NNY2-F1
#
_cell.length_a   1.000
_cell.length_b   1.000
_cell.length_c   1.000
_cell.angle_alpha   90.00
_cell.angle_beta   90.00
_cell.angle_gamma   90.00
#
_symmetry.space_group_name_H-M   'P 1'
#
loop_
_entity.id
_entity.type
_entity.pdbx_description
1 polymer ?
#
loop_
_entity_poly.entity_id
_entity_poly.type
_entity_poly.pdbx_seq_one_letter_code
_entity_poly.pdbx_strand_id
1 'polypeptide(L)'
;MKPFLAKLAILLPLLLILQLLVGFLYPMEVPAEILQFQRHLENKVDILYFGDSTVWYPRGVQTTPQMLQEYLPEHTVGEVSHAAYNLDLYLHYVQALVRYTASHDYRPALVIIPLNMHSFSPEWDQRPEYQFTEEKRILDYGIPLSRLFGRPWNIFGGYDSPITNEEFLNTAVYSDTLVAGKVAEFEQALGNARLEEKENTRF
;
A
#
# COMPACT_ATOMS: atom_id res chain seq x y z
N MET A 1 34.55 -12.05 30.75
CA MET A 1 33.21 -12.43 30.21
C MET A 1 32.05 -11.99 31.10
N LYS A 2 31.98 -12.35 32.39
CA LYS A 2 30.90 -11.91 33.32
C LYS A 2 30.61 -10.38 33.36
N PRO A 3 31.60 -9.48 33.46
CA PRO A 3 31.32 -8.04 33.49
C PRO A 3 30.85 -7.49 32.14
N PHE A 4 31.21 -8.13 31.03
CA PHE A 4 30.72 -7.76 29.70
C PHE A 4 29.25 -8.14 29.56
N LEU A 5 28.86 -9.36 29.95
CA LEU A 5 27.47 -9.81 29.91
C LEU A 5 26.57 -8.98 30.81
N ALA A 6 27.03 -8.61 32.02
CA ALA A 6 26.28 -7.73 32.91
C ALA A 6 26.06 -6.33 32.30
N LYS A 7 27.09 -5.74 31.69
CA LYS A 7 26.97 -4.46 30.98
C LYS A 7 26.01 -4.55 29.80
N LEU A 8 26.08 -5.62 29.02
CA LEU A 8 25.18 -5.86 27.89
C LEU A 8 23.72 -6.03 28.35
N ALA A 9 23.51 -6.78 29.44
CA ALA A 9 22.18 -7.01 30.02
C ALA A 9 21.53 -5.73 30.55
N ILE A 10 22.32 -4.73 30.97
CA ILE A 10 21.82 -3.41 31.37
C ILE A 10 21.63 -2.50 30.15
N LEU A 11 22.55 -2.57 29.17
CA LEU A 11 22.51 -1.72 27.98
C LEU A 11 21.29 -2.01 27.11
N LEU A 12 20.95 -3.28 26.88
CA LEU A 12 19.80 -3.68 26.05
C LEU A 12 18.46 -3.08 26.51
N PRO A 13 18.02 -3.21 27.78
CA PRO A 13 16.79 -2.59 28.23
C PRO A 13 16.86 -1.06 28.22
N LEU A 14 18.03 -0.47 28.48
CA LEU A 14 18.20 0.98 28.37
C LEU A 14 17.98 1.47 26.93
N LEU A 15 18.55 0.75 25.94
CA LEU A 15 18.32 1.02 24.53
C LEU A 15 16.85 0.80 24.13
N LEU A 16 16.20 -0.23 24.65
CA LEU A 16 14.77 -0.48 24.40
C LEU A 16 13.91 0.64 24.97
N ILE A 17 14.15 1.09 26.20
CA ILE A 17 13.43 2.20 26.82
C ILE A 17 13.64 3.49 26.01
N LEU A 18 14.88 3.77 25.61
CA LEU A 18 15.19 4.92 24.77
C LEU A 18 14.46 4.83 23.42
N GLN A 19 14.41 3.66 22.80
CA GLN A 19 13.67 3.43 21.56
C GLN A 19 12.16 3.66 21.73
N LEU A 20 11.57 3.15 22.81
CA LEU A 20 10.16 3.38 23.13
C LEU A 20 9.88 4.87 23.35
N LEU A 21 10.76 5.58 24.05
CA LEU A 21 10.63 7.01 24.30
C LEU A 21 10.76 7.82 23.00
N VAL A 22 11.72 7.48 22.13
CA VAL A 22 11.86 8.12 20.82
C VAL A 22 10.64 7.82 19.93
N GLY A 23 10.17 6.58 19.87
CA GLY A 23 8.99 6.20 19.08
C GLY A 23 7.70 6.85 19.60
N PHE A 24 7.61 7.11 20.91
CA PHE A 24 6.49 7.83 21.51
C PHE A 24 6.54 9.34 21.23
N LEU A 25 7.71 9.97 21.36
CA LEU A 25 7.88 11.42 21.12
C LEU A 25 7.89 11.78 19.63
N TYR A 26 8.35 10.87 18.77
CA TYR A 26 8.49 11.07 17.34
C TYR A 26 7.93 9.87 16.57
N PRO A 27 6.60 9.64 16.64
CA PRO A 27 5.98 8.51 15.95
C PRO A 27 6.19 8.62 14.44
N MET A 28 6.29 7.46 13.79
CA MET A 28 6.18 7.36 12.34
C MET A 28 4.78 7.83 11.90
N GLU A 29 4.73 8.64 10.84
CA GLU A 29 3.46 9.04 10.22
C GLU A 29 2.80 7.81 9.61
N VAL A 30 1.48 7.70 9.76
CA VAL A 30 0.72 6.58 9.20
C VAL A 30 -0.08 7.12 8.02
N PRO A 31 0.01 6.51 6.84
CA PRO A 31 -0.78 6.90 5.68
C PRO A 31 -2.28 7.00 5.99
N ALA A 32 -2.93 8.00 5.40
CA ALA A 32 -4.32 8.35 5.72
C ALA A 32 -5.30 7.21 5.40
N GLU A 33 -5.00 6.46 4.34
CA GLU A 33 -5.75 5.32 3.85
C GLU A 33 -5.72 4.16 4.86
N ILE A 34 -4.58 3.92 5.51
CA ILE A 34 -4.46 2.90 6.58
C ILE A 34 -5.25 3.34 7.81
N LEU A 35 -5.20 4.62 8.16
CA LEU A 35 -6.02 5.16 9.25
C LEU A 35 -7.52 5.09 8.93
N GLN A 36 -7.90 5.27 7.67
CA GLN A 36 -9.28 5.09 7.20
C GLN A 36 -9.69 3.63 7.27
N PHE A 37 -8.86 2.70 6.80
CA PHE A 37 -9.08 1.27 6.94
C PHE A 37 -9.29 0.87 8.40
N GLN A 38 -8.40 1.28 9.31
CA GLN A 38 -8.54 1.00 10.74
C GLN A 38 -9.85 1.55 11.32
N ARG A 39 -10.25 2.78 10.95
CA ARG A 39 -11.54 3.35 11.37
C ARG A 39 -12.72 2.53 10.87
N HIS A 40 -12.68 2.02 9.65
CA HIS A 40 -13.75 1.15 9.12
C HIS A 40 -13.84 -0.17 9.88
N LEU A 41 -12.70 -0.74 10.28
CA LEU A 41 -12.69 -1.95 11.13
C LEU A 41 -13.27 -1.68 12.52
N GLU A 42 -12.87 -0.57 13.15
CA GLU A 42 -13.36 -0.18 14.48
C GLU A 42 -14.87 0.15 14.47
N ASN A 43 -15.34 0.78 13.39
CA ASN A 43 -16.77 1.07 13.17
C ASN A 43 -17.56 -0.16 12.70
N LYS A 44 -16.90 -1.30 12.48
CA LYS A 44 -17.51 -2.57 12.08
C LYS A 44 -18.38 -2.47 10.82
N VAL A 45 -17.86 -1.86 9.75
CA VAL A 45 -18.62 -1.72 8.49
C VAL A 45 -19.07 -3.08 7.92
N ASP A 46 -20.27 -3.14 7.33
CA ASP A 46 -20.80 -4.38 6.75
C ASP A 46 -20.07 -4.75 5.46
N ILE A 47 -19.71 -3.74 4.66
CA ILE A 47 -19.08 -3.89 3.35
C ILE A 47 -17.81 -3.06 3.32
N LEU A 48 -16.68 -3.71 3.02
CA LEU A 48 -15.41 -3.01 2.78
C LEU A 48 -15.09 -3.00 1.28
N TYR A 49 -15.03 -1.82 0.71
CA TYR A 49 -14.75 -1.58 -0.71
C TYR A 49 -13.34 -1.01 -0.88
N PHE A 50 -12.47 -1.76 -1.56
CA PHE A 50 -11.16 -1.28 -1.96
C PHE A 50 -11.22 -0.57 -3.31
N GLY A 51 -10.33 0.39 -3.57
CA GLY A 51 -10.35 1.13 -4.84
C GLY A 51 -8.97 1.52 -5.35
N ASP A 52 -8.85 1.57 -6.68
CA ASP A 52 -7.69 2.11 -7.38
C ASP A 52 -8.02 3.51 -7.97
N SER A 53 -7.27 3.95 -8.97
CA SER A 53 -7.54 5.19 -9.73
C SER A 53 -8.97 5.30 -10.29
N THR A 54 -9.66 4.19 -10.58
CA THR A 54 -11.03 4.19 -11.13
C THR A 54 -12.08 4.61 -10.11
N VAL A 55 -11.78 4.43 -8.82
CA VAL A 55 -12.63 4.90 -7.71
C VAL A 55 -12.15 6.28 -7.25
N TRP A 56 -10.84 6.52 -7.30
CA TRP A 56 -10.22 7.76 -6.82
C TRP A 56 -10.45 8.96 -7.75
N TYR A 57 -10.70 8.74 -9.04
CA TYR A 57 -10.99 9.78 -10.04
C TYR A 57 -12.28 9.47 -10.80
N PRO A 58 -13.16 10.47 -11.05
CA PRO A 58 -12.95 11.92 -10.91
C PRO A 58 -13.45 12.51 -9.57
N ARG A 59 -12.72 13.49 -9.04
CA ARG A 59 -13.10 14.25 -7.84
C ARG A 59 -14.40 15.03 -8.10
N GLY A 60 -15.37 14.91 -7.20
CA GLY A 60 -16.64 15.64 -7.26
C GLY A 60 -17.76 14.91 -8.00
N VAL A 61 -17.54 13.68 -8.45
CA VAL A 61 -18.60 12.76 -8.87
C VAL A 61 -18.78 11.71 -7.78
N GLN A 62 -19.99 11.19 -7.67
CA GLN A 62 -20.30 10.11 -6.76
C GLN A 62 -19.45 8.86 -7.08
N THR A 63 -18.78 8.31 -6.07
CA THR A 63 -17.94 7.11 -6.24
C THR A 63 -18.79 5.84 -6.27
N THR A 64 -18.29 4.76 -6.87
CA THR A 64 -18.99 3.46 -6.87
C THR A 64 -19.34 2.97 -5.45
N PRO A 65 -18.47 3.11 -4.42
CA PRO A 65 -18.84 2.84 -3.02
C PRO A 65 -19.99 3.70 -2.50
N GLN A 66 -20.04 4.98 -2.88
CA GLN A 66 -21.15 5.87 -2.49
C GLN A 66 -22.47 5.46 -3.16
N MET A 67 -22.43 5.07 -4.44
CA MET A 67 -23.60 4.51 -5.10
C MET A 67 -24.06 3.23 -4.39
N LEU A 68 -23.12 2.33 -4.05
CA LEU A 68 -23.43 1.10 -3.33
C LEU A 68 -24.09 1.38 -1.98
N GLN A 69 -23.61 2.38 -1.25
CA GLN A 69 -24.21 2.82 0.01
C GLN A 69 -25.65 3.34 -0.16
N GLU A 70 -25.94 4.06 -1.25
CA GLU A 70 -27.30 4.53 -1.55
C GLU A 70 -28.26 3.39 -1.91
N TYR A 71 -27.77 2.38 -2.64
CA TYR A 71 -28.57 1.20 -3.00
C TYR A 71 -28.78 0.23 -1.83
N LEU A 72 -27.91 0.26 -0.82
CA LEU A 72 -27.93 -0.62 0.35
C LEU A 72 -27.99 0.19 1.66
N PRO A 73 -29.09 0.93 1.92
CA PRO A 73 -29.15 1.85 3.07
C PRO A 73 -29.12 1.16 4.44
N GLU A 74 -29.48 -0.14 4.49
CA GLU A 74 -29.44 -0.95 5.70
C GLU A 74 -28.04 -1.51 6.01
N HIS A 75 -27.07 -1.30 5.11
CA HIS A 75 -25.68 -1.72 5.27
C HIS A 75 -24.76 -0.51 5.35
N THR A 76 -23.64 -0.66 6.05
CA THR A 76 -22.58 0.34 6.12
C THR A 76 -21.44 -0.01 5.17
N VAL A 77 -21.09 0.92 4.27
CA VAL A 77 -20.04 0.75 3.27
C VAL A 77 -18.83 1.60 3.63
N GLY A 78 -17.69 0.94 3.91
CA GLY A 78 -16.40 1.60 4.09
C GLY A 78 -15.58 1.56 2.80
N GLU A 79 -14.99 2.69 2.42
CA GLU A 79 -14.09 2.81 1.27
C GLU A 79 -12.63 2.97 1.71
N VAL A 80 -11.71 2.23 1.06
CA VAL A 80 -10.26 2.44 1.15
C VAL A 80 -9.70 2.44 -0.27
N SER A 81 -9.35 3.62 -0.79
CA SER A 81 -8.93 3.79 -2.17
C SER A 81 -7.70 4.67 -2.30
N HIS A 82 -6.91 4.42 -3.34
CA HIS A 82 -5.76 5.24 -3.73
C HIS A 82 -5.43 5.02 -5.21
N ALA A 83 -4.89 6.03 -5.89
CA ALA A 83 -4.77 6.02 -7.35
C ALA A 83 -3.95 4.83 -7.93
N ALA A 84 -2.97 4.33 -7.20
CA ALA A 84 -2.02 3.34 -7.70
C ALA A 84 -2.01 2.01 -6.91
N TYR A 85 -3.06 1.70 -6.15
CA TYR A 85 -3.12 0.42 -5.45
C TYR A 85 -3.09 -0.77 -6.41
N ASN A 86 -2.21 -1.72 -6.09
CA ASN A 86 -1.99 -2.94 -6.85
C ASN A 86 -2.42 -4.18 -6.04
N LEU A 87 -2.43 -5.32 -6.71
CA LEU A 87 -2.84 -6.60 -6.15
C LEU A 87 -2.03 -7.01 -4.92
N ASP A 88 -0.73 -6.73 -4.94
CA ASP A 88 0.16 -7.05 -3.83
C ASP A 88 -0.23 -6.28 -2.57
N LEU A 89 -0.46 -4.96 -2.67
CA LEU A 89 -0.93 -4.19 -1.52
C LEU A 89 -2.32 -4.63 -1.02
N TYR A 90 -3.24 -5.00 -1.93
CA TYR A 90 -4.54 -5.54 -1.52
C TYR A 90 -4.40 -6.83 -0.71
N LEU A 91 -3.44 -7.69 -1.05
CA LEU A 91 -3.15 -8.88 -0.25
C LEU A 91 -2.77 -8.51 1.19
N HIS A 92 -1.92 -7.51 1.40
CA HIS A 92 -1.57 -7.03 2.74
C HIS A 92 -2.77 -6.48 3.50
N TYR A 93 -3.67 -5.73 2.84
CA TYR A 93 -4.92 -5.27 3.46
C TYR A 93 -5.82 -6.44 3.88
N VAL A 94 -5.99 -7.44 3.02
CA VAL A 94 -6.80 -8.63 3.32
C VAL A 94 -6.20 -9.43 4.47
N GLN A 95 -4.88 -9.61 4.48
CA GLN A 95 -4.20 -10.29 5.59
C GLN A 95 -4.35 -9.52 6.90
N ALA A 96 -4.25 -8.19 6.88
CA ALA A 96 -4.48 -7.35 8.04
C ALA A 96 -5.92 -7.47 8.55
N LEU A 97 -6.91 -7.48 7.64
CA LEU A 97 -8.31 -7.73 7.96
C LEU A 97 -8.48 -9.10 8.63
N VAL A 98 -7.91 -10.17 8.06
CA VAL A 98 -7.99 -11.52 8.63
C VAL A 98 -7.41 -11.55 10.04
N ARG A 99 -6.23 -10.94 10.27
CA ARG A 99 -5.62 -10.83 11.61
C ARG A 99 -6.53 -10.07 12.59
N TYR A 100 -7.16 -8.99 12.14
CA TYR A 100 -8.08 -8.20 12.96
C TYR A 100 -9.31 -9.02 13.36
N THR A 101 -9.98 -9.66 12.41
CA THR A 101 -11.18 -10.48 12.64
C THR A 101 -10.90 -11.73 13.49
N ALA A 102 -9.67 -12.25 13.49
CA ALA A 102 -9.29 -13.36 14.35
C ALA A 102 -9.20 -12.97 15.85
N SER A 103 -9.04 -11.69 16.15
CA SER A 103 -8.88 -11.16 17.51
C SER A 103 -10.08 -10.36 18.01
N HIS A 104 -11.07 -10.13 17.16
CA HIS A 104 -12.25 -9.31 17.46
C HIS A 104 -13.54 -10.03 17.01
N ASP A 105 -14.63 -9.79 17.74
CA ASP A 105 -15.96 -10.25 17.32
C ASP A 105 -16.54 -9.32 16.25
N TYR A 106 -15.95 -9.39 15.06
CA TYR A 106 -16.32 -8.63 13.88
C TYR A 106 -15.80 -9.32 12.62
N ARG A 107 -16.62 -9.32 11.58
CA ARG A 107 -16.23 -9.71 10.23
C ARG A 107 -17.14 -8.97 9.24
N PRO A 108 -16.59 -8.25 8.25
CA PRO A 108 -17.43 -7.66 7.20
C PRO A 108 -18.16 -8.77 6.44
N ALA A 109 -19.42 -8.54 6.09
CA ALA A 109 -20.23 -9.46 5.32
C ALA A 109 -19.72 -9.60 3.88
N LEU A 110 -19.15 -8.53 3.33
CA LEU A 110 -18.62 -8.48 1.98
C LEU A 110 -17.34 -7.65 1.90
N VAL A 111 -16.37 -8.13 1.13
CA VAL A 111 -15.17 -7.39 0.75
C VAL A 111 -15.14 -7.32 -0.77
N ILE A 112 -15.02 -6.11 -1.33
CA ILE A 112 -14.99 -5.86 -2.77
C ILE A 112 -13.60 -5.34 -3.13
N ILE A 113 -12.95 -6.01 -4.09
CA ILE A 113 -11.66 -5.59 -4.64
C ILE A 113 -11.85 -5.46 -6.17
N PRO A 114 -11.94 -4.24 -6.71
CA PRO A 114 -12.00 -4.02 -8.14
C PRO A 114 -10.64 -4.38 -8.74
N LEU A 115 -10.66 -5.27 -9.74
CA LEU A 115 -9.47 -5.65 -10.49
C LEU A 115 -9.48 -4.95 -11.84
N ASN A 116 -8.48 -4.12 -12.08
CA ASN A 116 -8.26 -3.47 -13.35
C ASN A 116 -7.26 -4.28 -14.17
N MET A 117 -7.39 -4.28 -15.50
CA MET A 117 -6.39 -4.90 -16.39
C MET A 117 -5.00 -4.28 -16.19
N HIS A 118 -4.92 -2.99 -15.83
CA HIS A 118 -3.65 -2.34 -15.49
C HIS A 118 -2.94 -2.97 -14.30
N SER A 119 -3.67 -3.58 -13.35
CA SER A 119 -3.10 -4.24 -12.17
C SER A 119 -2.19 -5.43 -12.51
N PHE A 120 -2.23 -5.93 -13.75
CA PHE A 120 -1.38 -7.02 -14.25
C PHE A 120 -0.24 -6.55 -15.15
N SER A 121 -0.08 -5.23 -15.32
CA SER A 121 1.01 -4.67 -16.11
C SER A 121 2.28 -4.49 -15.27
N PRO A 122 3.47 -4.69 -15.86
CA PRO A 122 4.74 -4.32 -15.22
C PRO A 122 4.78 -2.86 -14.76
N GLU A 123 4.07 -1.97 -15.47
CA GLU A 123 3.98 -0.55 -15.15
C GLU A 123 3.30 -0.28 -13.80
N TRP A 124 2.41 -1.15 -13.32
CA TRP A 124 1.75 -1.00 -12.02
C TRP A 124 2.39 -1.88 -10.94
N ASP A 125 2.85 -3.06 -11.31
CA ASP A 125 3.44 -4.03 -10.38
C ASP A 125 4.88 -3.67 -10.00
N GLN A 126 5.69 -3.21 -10.97
CA GLN A 126 7.12 -3.05 -10.80
C GLN A 126 7.61 -1.61 -10.80
N ARG A 127 6.70 -0.64 -10.92
CA ARG A 127 7.06 0.77 -10.90
C ARG A 127 7.55 1.17 -9.50
N PRO A 128 8.75 1.77 -9.36
CA PRO A 128 9.36 2.06 -8.08
C PRO A 128 8.48 2.87 -7.12
N GLU A 129 7.70 3.82 -7.66
CA GLU A 129 6.85 4.69 -6.86
C GLU A 129 5.58 3.99 -6.32
N TYR A 130 5.21 2.83 -6.87
CA TYR A 130 3.98 2.10 -6.53
C TYR A 130 4.24 0.86 -5.68
N GLN A 131 5.39 0.81 -5.03
CA GLN A 131 5.76 -0.35 -4.21
C GLN A 131 5.09 -0.33 -2.82
N PHE A 132 4.65 0.83 -2.33
CA PHE A 132 3.93 1.00 -1.04
C PHE A 132 4.57 0.22 0.12
N THR A 133 5.90 0.19 0.17
CA THR A 133 6.66 -0.66 1.11
C THR A 133 6.39 -0.29 2.57
N GLU A 134 6.16 0.99 2.83
CA GLU A 134 5.80 1.48 4.16
C GLU A 134 4.40 0.99 4.56
N GLU A 135 3.41 1.12 3.66
CA GLU A 135 2.03 0.72 3.89
C GLU A 135 1.90 -0.78 4.15
N LYS A 136 2.47 -1.61 3.27
CA LYS A 136 2.47 -3.08 3.38
C LYS A 136 2.94 -3.52 4.76
N ARG A 137 4.02 -2.91 5.23
CA ARG A 137 4.61 -3.21 6.52
C ARG A 137 3.78 -2.72 7.70
N ILE A 138 3.18 -1.53 7.59
CA ILE A 138 2.23 -1.05 8.62
C ILE A 138 1.04 -2.01 8.73
N LEU A 139 0.56 -2.54 7.60
CA LEU A 139 -0.50 -3.55 7.57
C LEU A 139 -0.04 -4.88 8.20
N ASP A 140 1.21 -5.28 7.99
CA ASP A 140 1.78 -6.53 8.51
C ASP A 140 2.00 -6.53 10.02
N TYR A 141 2.61 -5.49 10.57
CA TYR A 141 2.93 -5.41 12.00
C TYR A 141 1.87 -4.66 12.82
N GLY A 142 0.98 -3.92 12.16
CA GLY A 142 0.00 -3.05 12.80
C GLY A 142 0.56 -1.68 13.20
N ILE A 143 -0.35 -0.72 13.36
CA ILE A 143 -0.04 0.68 13.65
C ILE A 143 0.83 0.86 14.92
N PRO A 144 0.56 0.19 16.06
CA PRO A 144 1.34 0.43 17.27
C PRO A 144 2.81 0.05 17.12
N LEU A 145 3.10 -1.11 16.52
CA LEU A 145 4.47 -1.58 16.33
C LEU A 145 5.21 -0.73 15.31
N SER A 146 4.55 -0.35 14.21
CA SER A 146 5.15 0.50 13.19
C SER A 146 5.45 1.91 13.70
N ARG A 147 4.63 2.47 14.60
CA ARG A 147 4.94 3.76 15.23
C ARG A 147 6.19 3.69 16.12
N LEU A 148 6.33 2.61 16.90
CA LEU A 148 7.41 2.48 17.87
C LEU A 148 8.74 2.06 17.24
N PHE A 149 8.69 1.20 16.23
CA PHE A 149 9.88 0.55 15.66
C PHE A 149 10.04 0.80 14.16
N GLY A 150 9.17 1.60 13.55
CA GLY A 150 9.22 1.83 12.11
C GLY A 150 10.55 2.41 11.64
N ARG A 151 11.04 3.44 12.33
CA ARG A 151 12.31 4.12 12.03
C ARG A 151 13.56 3.25 12.20
N PRO A 152 13.78 2.55 13.33
CA PRO A 152 14.96 1.69 13.45
C PRO A 152 14.93 0.57 12.42
N TRP A 153 13.76 -0.03 12.14
CA TRP A 153 13.67 -0.99 11.04
C TRP A 153 14.17 -0.36 9.73
N ASN A 154 13.79 0.90 9.42
CA ASN A 154 14.17 1.62 8.18
C ASN A 154 15.69 1.71 8.03
N ILE A 155 16.38 1.95 9.14
CA ILE A 155 17.84 2.11 9.14
C ILE A 155 18.56 0.77 8.96
N PHE A 156 18.03 -0.32 9.53
CA PHE A 156 18.68 -1.64 9.49
C PHE A 156 18.34 -2.48 8.26
N GLY A 157 17.71 -1.90 7.24
CA GLY A 157 17.39 -2.61 6.00
C GLY A 157 16.34 -3.71 6.20
N GLY A 158 15.42 -3.53 7.15
CA GLY A 158 14.32 -4.47 7.37
C GLY A 158 13.19 -4.38 6.34
N TYR A 159 13.47 -3.88 5.14
CA TYR A 159 12.50 -3.69 4.04
C TYR A 159 13.09 -4.36 2.82
N ASP A 160 12.20 -4.88 1.99
CA ASP A 160 12.57 -5.19 0.63
C ASP A 160 13.11 -3.93 -0.03
N SER A 161 14.26 -4.06 -0.68
CA SER A 161 14.82 -2.97 -1.47
C SER A 161 13.75 -2.59 -2.52
N PRO A 162 13.34 -1.31 -2.58
CA PRO A 162 12.40 -0.89 -3.61
C PRO A 162 12.99 -1.21 -4.98
N ILE A 163 12.14 -1.67 -5.89
CA ILE A 163 12.54 -1.92 -7.27
C ILE A 163 13.19 -0.65 -7.81
N THR A 164 14.39 -0.79 -8.34
CA THR A 164 15.11 0.34 -8.91
C THR A 164 14.53 0.71 -10.26
N ASN A 165 14.70 1.97 -10.68
CA ASN A 165 14.27 2.38 -12.01
C ASN A 165 14.98 1.58 -13.12
N GLU A 166 16.23 1.15 -12.89
CA GLU A 166 16.96 0.28 -13.82
C GLU A 166 16.33 -1.11 -13.94
N GLU A 167 15.97 -1.73 -12.81
CA GLU A 167 15.26 -3.01 -12.80
C GLU A 167 13.91 -2.88 -13.51
N PHE A 168 13.13 -1.86 -13.17
CA PHE A 168 11.84 -1.56 -13.78
C PHE A 168 11.92 -1.43 -15.30
N LEU A 169 12.86 -0.62 -15.80
CA LEU A 169 13.02 -0.40 -17.25
C LEU A 169 13.45 -1.67 -17.99
N ASN A 170 14.13 -2.60 -17.30
CA ASN A 170 14.56 -3.87 -17.85
C ASN A 170 13.53 -4.99 -17.75
N THR A 171 12.41 -4.77 -17.06
CA THR A 171 11.35 -5.76 -16.91
C THR A 171 10.74 -6.15 -18.25
N ALA A 172 10.54 -7.45 -18.42
CA ALA A 172 9.89 -8.02 -19.60
C ALA A 172 8.39 -7.69 -19.60
N VAL A 173 7.91 -7.20 -20.73
CA VAL A 173 6.48 -7.04 -21.03
C VAL A 173 6.04 -8.27 -21.81
N TYR A 174 4.93 -8.87 -21.42
CA TYR A 174 4.40 -10.07 -22.04
C TYR A 174 3.14 -9.77 -22.86
N SER A 175 3.01 -10.46 -23.99
CA SER A 175 1.76 -10.62 -24.72
C SER A 175 1.39 -12.10 -24.63
N ASP A 176 0.35 -12.40 -23.84
CA ASP A 176 -0.03 -13.75 -23.44
C ASP A 176 1.13 -14.50 -22.76
N THR A 177 1.82 -15.38 -23.49
CA THR A 177 2.95 -16.18 -22.99
C THR A 177 4.29 -15.78 -23.60
N LEU A 178 4.29 -14.84 -24.55
CA LEU A 178 5.48 -14.42 -25.28
C LEU A 178 6.00 -13.10 -24.73
N VAL A 179 7.33 -12.97 -24.61
CA VAL A 179 7.97 -11.69 -24.29
C VAL A 179 7.81 -10.76 -25.49
N ALA A 180 7.04 -9.69 -25.31
CA ALA A 180 6.77 -8.68 -26.32
C ALA A 180 7.88 -7.62 -26.41
N GLY A 181 8.61 -7.38 -25.31
CA GLY A 181 9.70 -6.41 -25.24
C GLY A 181 10.07 -6.07 -23.80
N LYS A 182 10.79 -4.96 -23.62
CA LYS A 182 11.09 -4.39 -22.29
C LYS A 182 10.30 -3.12 -22.03
N VAL A 183 10.02 -2.81 -20.76
CA VAL A 183 9.31 -1.56 -20.38
C VAL A 183 9.95 -0.32 -21.01
N ALA A 184 11.28 -0.23 -21.05
CA ALA A 184 11.99 0.89 -21.67
C ALA A 184 11.60 1.16 -23.13
N GLU A 185 11.35 0.10 -23.91
CA GLU A 185 11.00 0.20 -25.33
C GLU A 185 9.61 0.81 -25.52
N PHE A 186 8.67 0.45 -24.63
CA PHE A 186 7.31 0.98 -24.64
C PHE A 186 7.24 2.42 -24.11
N GLU A 187 7.98 2.75 -23.04
CA GLU A 187 8.07 4.11 -22.51
C GLU A 187 8.65 5.09 -23.55
N GLN A 188 9.68 4.66 -24.28
CA GLN A 188 10.25 5.46 -25.37
C GLN A 188 9.25 5.68 -26.51
N ALA A 189 8.52 4.64 -26.92
CA ALA A 189 7.50 4.73 -27.97
C ALA A 189 6.35 5.67 -27.57
N LEU A 190 5.86 5.58 -26.33
CA LEU A 190 4.84 6.47 -25.75
C LEU A 190 5.31 7.92 -25.68
N GLY A 191 6.57 8.14 -25.28
CA GLY A 191 7.19 9.47 -25.25
C GLY A 191 7.19 10.12 -26.63
N ASN A 192 7.59 9.38 -27.67
CA ASN A 192 7.61 9.87 -29.04
C ASN A 192 6.20 10.19 -29.57
N ALA A 193 5.23 9.30 -29.35
CA ALA A 193 3.85 9.52 -29.78
C ALA A 193 3.22 10.78 -29.15
N ARG A 194 3.49 11.03 -27.86
CA ARG A 194 3.01 12.24 -27.15
C ARG A 194 3.65 13.53 -27.66
N LEU A 195 4.89 13.46 -28.16
CA LEU A 195 5.56 14.61 -28.76
C LEU A 195 4.95 14.96 -30.12
N GLU A 196 4.69 13.96 -30.96
CA GLU A 196 4.03 14.13 -32.26
C GLU A 196 2.60 14.69 -32.13
N GLU A 197 1.84 14.23 -31.12
CA GLU A 197 0.48 14.74 -30.86
C GLU A 197 0.48 16.22 -30.42
N LYS A 198 1.48 16.63 -29.63
CA LYS A 198 1.65 18.03 -29.21
C LYS A 198 2.09 18.95 -30.35
N GLU A 199 2.81 18.44 -31.34
CA GLU A 199 3.16 19.21 -32.54
C GLU A 199 1.96 19.39 -33.47
N ASN A 200 1.11 18.38 -33.61
CA ASN A 200 -0.09 18.44 -34.45
C ASN A 200 -1.25 19.28 -33.86
N THR A 201 -1.30 19.48 -32.54
CA THR A 201 -2.34 20.29 -31.88
C THR A 201 -2.01 21.78 -31.76
N ARG A 202 -0.87 22.23 -32.31
CA ARG A 202 -0.43 23.64 -32.32
C ARG A 202 -0.83 24.44 -33.56
N PHE A 203 -1.74 23.92 -34.40
CA PHE A 203 -2.25 24.59 -35.60
C PHE A 203 -3.72 25.01 -35.45
#